data_AF-A0A455XFK9-F1
#
_entry.id   AF-A0A455XFK9-F1
#
_cell.length_a   1.000
_cell.length_b   1.000
_cell.length_c   1.000
_cell.angle_alpha   90.00
_cell.angle_beta   90.00
_cell.angle_gamma   90.00
#
_symmetry.space_group_name_H-M   'P 1'
#
loop_
_entity.id
_entity.type
_entity.pdbx_description
1 polymer ?
#
loop_
_entity_poly.entity_id
_entity_poly.type
_entity_poly.pdbx_seq_one_letter_code
_entity_poly.pdbx_strand_id
1 'polypeptide(L)'
;MMQELNEPWTQDKEYTKYTLWFIYACIIYSIIGFSWGALMGGVPTFRHFINSGIPGHRIVLGHTHINLLGWVEMAIFGAVYYLIPRLVRRSIYSLRLVKIHFWMHNLGLLGVVVFFSSAGLIGIFIEDDGESVASRFMSLAGMFGSVVLLANIIWGYNIYRTCNGWDRSK
;
A
#
# COMPACT_ATOMS: atom_id res chain seq x y z
N MET A 1 7.35 9.30 32.54
CA MET A 1 8.52 8.54 32.04
C MET A 1 8.52 7.09 32.51
N MET A 2 8.34 6.78 33.80
CA MET A 2 8.30 5.38 34.30
C MET A 2 7.06 4.57 33.86
N GLN A 3 5.93 5.22 33.56
CA GLN A 3 4.70 4.55 33.11
C GLN A 3 4.79 4.05 31.65
N GLU A 4 5.43 4.81 30.75
CA GLU A 4 5.59 4.43 29.34
C GLU A 4 6.46 3.17 29.15
N LEU A 5 7.39 2.91 30.07
CA LEU A 5 8.28 1.74 30.04
C LEU A 5 7.58 0.42 30.38
N ASN A 6 6.38 0.48 30.98
CA ASN A 6 5.61 -0.69 31.40
C ASN A 6 4.45 -1.03 30.46
N GLU A 7 4.27 -0.28 29.37
CA GLU A 7 3.21 -0.56 28.41
C GLU A 7 3.60 -1.74 27.49
N PRO A 8 2.72 -2.74 27.26
CA PRO A 8 3.08 -3.95 26.51
C PRO A 8 3.61 -3.70 25.09
N TRP A 9 3.21 -2.60 24.44
CA TRP A 9 3.62 -2.25 23.07
C TRP A 9 4.95 -1.49 23.00
N THR A 10 5.47 -0.96 24.11
CA THR A 10 6.79 -0.30 24.13
C THR A 10 7.93 -1.29 24.36
N GLN A 11 7.60 -2.48 24.89
CA GLN A 11 8.59 -3.55 25.14
C GLN A 11 8.97 -4.31 23.86
N ASP A 12 8.08 -4.38 22.88
CA ASP A 12 8.35 -5.06 21.61
C ASP A 12 9.00 -4.11 20.59
N LYS A 13 10.34 -4.15 20.56
CA LYS A 13 11.16 -3.38 19.61
C LYS A 13 10.87 -3.75 18.16
N GLU A 14 10.54 -5.00 17.88
CA GLU A 14 10.24 -5.45 16.52
C GLU A 14 8.89 -4.90 16.06
N TYR A 15 7.88 -4.88 16.93
CA TYR A 15 6.60 -4.24 16.65
C TYR A 15 6.75 -2.74 16.33
N THR A 16 7.52 -2.03 17.15
CA THR A 16 7.80 -0.61 16.92
C THR A 16 8.50 -0.39 15.57
N LYS A 17 9.49 -1.22 15.24
CA LYS A 17 10.19 -1.18 13.95
C LYS A 17 9.21 -1.33 12.77
N TYR A 18 8.32 -2.33 12.79
CA TYR A 18 7.38 -2.51 11.68
C TYR A 18 6.35 -1.38 11.59
N THR A 19 5.89 -0.84 12.72
CA THR A 19 5.01 0.34 12.72
C THR A 19 5.69 1.52 12.03
N LEU A 20 6.98 1.78 12.33
CA LEU A 20 7.77 2.80 11.66
C LEU A 20 8.01 2.48 10.19
N TRP A 21 8.18 1.21 9.82
CA TRP A 21 8.35 0.81 8.42
C TRP A 21 7.13 1.12 7.57
N PHE A 22 5.90 0.99 8.09
CA PHE A 22 4.69 1.47 7.40
C PHE A 22 4.75 2.99 7.17
N ILE A 23 5.20 3.76 8.15
CA ILE A 23 5.35 5.22 8.02
C ILE A 23 6.45 5.59 7.01
N TYR A 24 7.59 4.89 7.02
CA TYR A 24 8.64 5.11 6.03
C TYR A 24 8.19 4.74 4.62
N ALA A 25 7.47 3.63 4.46
CA ALA A 25 6.87 3.24 3.18
C ALA A 25 5.89 4.32 2.69
N CYS A 26 5.01 4.81 3.56
CA CYS A 26 4.11 5.95 3.27
C CYS A 26 4.89 7.16 2.72
N ILE A 27 5.96 7.58 3.39
CA ILE A 27 6.76 8.73 2.97
C ILE A 27 7.37 8.48 1.59
N ILE A 28 7.99 7.31 1.39
CA ILE A 28 8.61 6.94 0.11
C ILE A 28 7.57 6.95 -1.02
N TYR A 29 6.44 6.28 -0.84
CA TYR A 29 5.39 6.20 -1.85
C TYR A 29 4.72 7.56 -2.10
N SER A 30 4.60 8.43 -1.09
CA SER A 30 4.08 9.78 -1.27
C SER A 30 4.99 10.61 -2.16
N ILE A 31 6.31 10.53 -1.98
CA ILE A 31 7.28 11.26 -2.80
C ILE A 31 7.19 10.78 -4.25
N ILE A 32 7.15 9.47 -4.47
CA ILE A 32 7.03 8.89 -5.81
C ILE A 32 5.70 9.29 -6.46
N GLY A 33 4.59 9.12 -5.74
CA GLY A 33 3.24 9.40 -6.22
C GLY A 33 3.00 10.87 -6.52
N PHE A 34 3.42 11.77 -5.64
CA PHE A 34 3.33 13.22 -5.88
C PHE A 34 4.21 13.69 -7.03
N SER A 35 5.44 13.18 -7.12
CA SER A 35 6.34 13.51 -8.23
C SER A 35 5.73 13.08 -9.56
N TRP A 36 5.15 11.87 -9.61
CA TRP A 36 4.42 11.39 -10.78
C TRP A 36 3.22 12.30 -11.09
N GLY A 37 2.39 12.64 -10.09
CA GLY A 37 1.25 13.54 -10.28
C GLY A 37 1.64 14.93 -10.80
N ALA A 38 2.75 15.48 -10.30
CA ALA A 38 3.31 16.74 -10.76
C ALA A 38 3.76 16.65 -12.24
N LEU A 39 4.36 15.54 -12.66
CA LEU A 39 4.70 15.32 -14.07
C LEU A 39 3.44 15.23 -14.95
N MET A 40 2.41 14.51 -14.50
CA MET A 40 1.14 14.35 -15.24
C MET A 40 0.39 15.67 -15.41
N GLY A 41 0.46 16.56 -14.41
CA GLY A 41 -0.20 17.86 -14.45
C GLY A 41 0.61 18.95 -15.13
N GLY A 42 1.91 19.01 -14.83
CA GLY A 42 2.80 20.14 -15.14
C GLY A 42 3.60 20.01 -16.42
N VAL A 43 3.78 18.81 -16.96
CA VAL A 43 4.51 18.60 -18.23
C VAL A 43 3.50 18.33 -19.35
N PRO A 44 3.28 19.27 -20.30
CA PRO A 44 2.27 19.12 -21.34
C PRO A 44 2.45 17.87 -22.21
N THR A 45 3.70 17.53 -22.55
CA THR A 45 4.02 16.33 -23.34
C THR A 45 3.62 15.06 -22.61
N PHE A 46 3.93 14.97 -21.32
CA PHE A 46 3.58 13.81 -20.51
C PHE A 46 2.06 13.72 -20.26
N ARG A 47 1.40 14.87 -20.07
CA ARG A 47 -0.06 14.96 -19.99
C ARG A 47 -0.74 14.47 -21.25
N HIS A 48 -0.24 14.86 -22.43
CA HIS A 48 -0.77 14.38 -23.70
C HIS A 48 -0.55 12.87 -23.86
N PHE A 49 0.62 12.38 -23.46
CA PHE A 49 0.96 10.96 -23.46
C PHE A 49 0.02 10.11 -22.62
N ILE A 50 -0.33 10.52 -21.38
CA ILE A 50 -1.29 9.77 -20.55
C ILE A 50 -2.76 9.92 -21.02
N ASN A 51 -3.06 10.92 -21.84
CA ASN A 51 -4.39 11.17 -22.40
C ASN A 51 -4.57 10.56 -23.81
N SER A 52 -3.61 9.76 -24.27
CA SER A 52 -3.59 9.14 -25.60
C SER A 52 -4.62 8.02 -25.82
N GLY A 53 -5.51 7.77 -24.85
CA GLY A 53 -6.56 6.74 -24.92
C GLY A 53 -6.42 5.68 -23.84
N ILE A 54 -6.85 4.46 -24.14
CA ILE A 54 -6.85 3.32 -23.20
C ILE A 54 -5.45 3.03 -22.62
N PRO A 55 -4.38 2.98 -23.44
CA PRO A 55 -3.04 2.70 -22.91
C PRO A 55 -2.54 3.77 -21.92
N GLY A 56 -2.75 5.06 -22.24
CA GLY A 56 -2.41 6.16 -21.34
C GLY A 56 -3.16 6.10 -20.01
N HIS A 57 -4.45 5.72 -20.03
CA HIS A 57 -5.23 5.54 -18.81
C HIS A 57 -4.67 4.45 -17.88
N ARG A 58 -4.04 3.40 -18.41
CA ARG A 58 -3.39 2.36 -17.58
C ARG A 58 -2.21 2.91 -16.77
N ILE A 59 -1.48 3.89 -17.31
CA ILE A 59 -0.41 4.60 -16.61
C ILE A 59 -0.98 5.46 -15.48
N VAL A 60 -2.12 6.11 -15.73
CA VAL A 60 -2.89 6.85 -14.70
C VAL A 60 -3.34 5.91 -13.58
N LEU A 61 -3.76 4.68 -13.91
CA LEU A 61 -4.11 3.67 -12.90
C LEU A 61 -2.90 3.31 -12.03
N GLY A 62 -1.71 3.14 -12.61
CA GLY A 62 -0.47 2.93 -11.85
C GLY A 62 -0.20 4.05 -10.83
N HIS A 63 -0.29 5.31 -11.27
CA HIS A 63 -0.19 6.50 -10.42
C HIS A 63 -1.24 6.52 -9.29
N THR A 64 -2.50 6.19 -9.62
CA THR A 64 -3.59 6.23 -8.66
C THR A 64 -3.40 5.18 -7.55
N HIS A 65 -2.95 3.98 -7.92
CA HIS A 65 -2.71 2.90 -6.96
C HIS A 65 -1.51 3.19 -6.05
N ILE A 66 -0.41 3.76 -6.55
CA ILE A 66 0.71 4.14 -5.67
C ILE A 66 0.32 5.23 -4.67
N ASN A 67 -0.56 6.16 -5.05
CA ASN A 67 -1.07 7.18 -4.12
C ASN A 67 -2.06 6.61 -3.10
N LEU A 68 -3.06 5.84 -3.54
CA LEU A 68 -4.07 5.31 -2.63
C LEU A 68 -3.50 4.19 -1.73
N LEU A 69 -2.91 3.16 -2.32
CA LEU A 69 -2.45 1.97 -1.60
C LEU A 69 -1.03 2.12 -1.01
N GLY A 70 -0.21 2.98 -1.62
CA GLY A 70 1.17 3.21 -1.18
C GLY A 70 1.29 4.37 -0.19
N TRP A 71 0.67 5.51 -0.47
CA TRP A 71 0.73 6.65 0.44
C TRP A 71 -0.38 6.60 1.48
N VAL A 72 -1.65 6.73 1.06
CA VAL A 72 -2.77 6.91 2.00
C VAL A 72 -2.95 5.69 2.90
N GLU A 73 -2.97 4.51 2.31
CA GLU A 73 -3.22 3.27 3.05
C GLU A 73 -2.07 2.92 4.01
N MET A 74 -0.81 3.13 3.61
CA MET A 74 0.35 2.94 4.51
C MET A 74 0.31 3.91 5.71
N ALA A 75 -0.12 5.16 5.49
CA ALA A 75 -0.32 6.10 6.57
C ALA A 75 -1.38 5.60 7.56
N ILE A 76 -2.50 5.10 7.03
CA ILE A 76 -3.58 4.51 7.83
C ILE A 76 -3.06 3.29 8.60
N PHE A 77 -2.33 2.37 7.97
CA PHE A 77 -1.80 1.20 8.65
C PHE A 77 -0.80 1.54 9.75
N GLY A 78 0.14 2.44 9.48
CA GLY A 78 1.07 2.92 10.50
C GLY A 78 0.35 3.57 11.67
N ALA A 79 -0.63 4.43 11.38
CA ALA A 79 -1.45 5.09 12.41
C ALA A 79 -2.29 4.09 13.21
N VAL A 80 -2.97 3.14 12.57
CA VAL A 80 -3.83 2.15 13.23
C VAL A 80 -3.00 1.19 14.08
N TYR A 81 -1.85 0.71 13.57
CA TYR A 81 -0.94 -0.09 14.39
C TYR A 81 -0.39 0.70 15.58
N TYR A 82 -0.20 2.01 15.46
CA TYR A 82 0.17 2.81 16.62
C TYR A 82 -1.00 3.00 17.61
N LEU A 83 -2.18 3.36 17.11
CA LEU A 83 -3.33 3.81 17.90
C LEU A 83 -4.06 2.67 18.60
N ILE A 84 -4.36 1.58 17.90
CA ILE A 84 -5.25 0.53 18.44
C ILE A 84 -4.71 -0.10 19.73
N PRO A 85 -3.45 -0.57 19.82
CA PRO A 85 -2.90 -1.12 21.06
C PRO A 85 -3.02 -0.17 22.25
N ARG A 86 -2.87 1.14 22.01
CA ARG A 86 -2.95 2.19 23.03
C ARG A 86 -4.37 2.45 23.47
N LEU A 87 -5.33 2.45 22.54
CA LEU A 87 -6.75 2.62 22.84
C LEU A 87 -7.29 1.45 23.67
N VAL A 88 -6.93 0.22 23.32
CA VAL A 88 -7.42 -0.96 24.05
C VAL A 88 -6.54 -1.36 25.24
N ARG A 89 -5.40 -0.67 25.43
CA ARG A 89 -4.35 -0.95 26.42
C ARG A 89 -3.90 -2.42 26.42
N ARG A 90 -3.64 -2.96 25.23
CA ARG A 90 -3.16 -4.35 25.03
C ARG A 90 -2.12 -4.41 23.93
N SER A 91 -1.25 -5.42 23.99
CA SER A 91 -0.35 -5.72 22.88
C SER A 91 -1.13 -6.16 21.64
N ILE A 92 -0.51 -6.00 20.47
CA ILE A 92 -1.06 -6.51 19.20
C ILE A 92 -1.25 -8.02 19.28
N TYR A 93 -2.33 -8.53 18.69
CA TYR A 93 -2.65 -9.96 18.72
C TYR A 93 -1.53 -10.84 18.15
N SER A 94 -0.97 -10.47 16.99
CA SER A 94 0.15 -11.22 16.41
C SER A 94 1.11 -10.34 15.63
N LEU A 95 2.37 -10.28 16.09
CA LEU A 95 3.45 -9.61 15.37
C LEU A 95 3.75 -10.31 14.03
N ARG A 96 3.67 -11.65 13.97
CA ARG A 96 3.90 -12.40 12.72
C ARG A 96 2.93 -11.97 11.62
N LEU A 97 1.68 -11.72 11.96
CA LEU A 97 0.69 -11.21 11.01
C LEU A 97 0.99 -9.79 10.54
N VAL A 98 1.54 -8.92 11.40
CA VAL A 98 2.02 -7.58 10.98
C VAL A 98 3.14 -7.70 9.95
N LYS A 99 4.10 -8.60 10.16
CA LYS A 99 5.21 -8.83 9.23
C LYS A 99 4.71 -9.34 7.88
N ILE A 100 3.83 -10.34 7.90
CA ILE A 100 3.23 -10.92 6.69
C ILE A 100 2.44 -9.85 5.94
N HIS A 101 1.59 -9.09 6.63
CA HIS A 101 0.84 -7.98 6.05
C HIS A 101 1.77 -6.98 5.38
N PHE A 102 2.81 -6.48 6.08
CA PHE A 102 3.75 -5.51 5.52
C PHE A 102 4.36 -5.99 4.21
N TRP A 103 4.95 -7.18 4.18
CA TRP A 103 5.65 -7.67 2.98
C TRP A 103 4.69 -8.04 1.85
N MET A 104 3.55 -8.68 2.16
CA MET A 104 2.55 -9.01 1.15
C MET A 104 1.97 -7.76 0.50
N HIS A 105 1.68 -6.72 1.30
CA HIS A 105 1.12 -5.47 0.78
C HIS A 105 2.10 -4.75 -0.13
N ASN A 106 3.35 -4.58 0.30
CA ASN A 106 4.37 -3.87 -0.48
C ASN A 106 4.70 -4.63 -1.79
N LEU A 107 4.80 -5.97 -1.74
CA LEU A 107 5.04 -6.78 -2.95
C LEU A 107 3.84 -6.74 -3.90
N GLY A 108 2.62 -6.85 -3.36
CA GLY A 108 1.36 -6.69 -4.09
C GLY A 108 1.29 -5.34 -4.80
N LEU A 109 1.49 -4.26 -4.05
CA LEU A 109 1.49 -2.89 -4.56
C LEU A 109 2.52 -2.67 -5.66
N LEU A 110 3.76 -3.13 -5.45
CA LEU A 110 4.81 -3.00 -6.43
C LEU A 110 4.43 -3.66 -7.75
N GLY A 111 3.88 -4.88 -7.70
CA GLY A 111 3.39 -5.57 -8.89
C GLY A 111 2.25 -4.82 -9.57
N VAL A 112 1.24 -4.36 -8.82
CA VAL A 112 0.13 -3.57 -9.36
C VAL A 112 0.65 -2.36 -10.16
N VAL A 113 1.52 -1.56 -9.56
CA VAL A 113 2.06 -0.34 -10.18
C VAL A 113 2.90 -0.67 -11.41
N VAL A 114 3.81 -1.64 -11.31
CA VAL A 114 4.70 -2.04 -12.40
C VAL A 114 3.90 -2.58 -13.59
N PHE A 115 2.93 -3.46 -13.35
CA PHE A 115 2.17 -4.10 -14.42
C PHE A 115 1.18 -3.15 -15.09
N PHE A 116 0.50 -2.27 -14.35
CA PHE A 116 -0.34 -1.22 -14.95
C PHE A 116 0.47 -0.29 -15.85
N SER A 117 1.63 0.15 -15.37
CA SER A 117 2.50 1.08 -16.10
C SER A 117 3.10 0.43 -17.34
N SER A 118 3.53 -0.83 -17.21
CA SER A 118 4.06 -1.62 -18.32
C SER A 118 2.99 -1.90 -19.37
N ALA A 119 1.77 -2.26 -18.97
CA ALA A 119 0.64 -2.46 -19.90
C ALA A 119 0.29 -1.17 -20.67
N GLY A 120 0.41 -0.01 -20.01
CA GLY A 120 0.24 1.29 -20.66
C GLY A 120 1.35 1.58 -21.66
N LEU A 121 2.61 1.39 -21.28
CA LEU A 121 3.76 1.59 -22.18
C LEU A 121 3.69 0.66 -23.41
N ILE A 122 3.45 -0.63 -23.19
CA ILE A 122 3.34 -1.64 -24.26
C ILE A 122 2.22 -1.26 -25.24
N GLY A 123 1.06 -0.85 -24.73
CA GLY A 123 -0.07 -0.43 -25.58
C GLY A 123 0.18 0.86 -26.36
N ILE A 124 1.19 1.66 -26.00
CA ILE A 124 1.57 2.87 -26.74
C ILE A 124 2.65 2.56 -27.79
N PHE A 125 3.62 1.71 -27.46
CA PHE A 125 4.82 1.52 -28.29
C PHE A 125 4.76 0.29 -29.20
N ILE A 126 3.78 -0.61 -29.05
CA ILE A 126 3.64 -1.83 -29.85
C ILE A 126 2.29 -1.81 -30.58
N GLU A 127 2.32 -1.60 -31.90
CA GLU A 127 1.11 -1.40 -32.71
C GLU A 127 0.37 -2.70 -33.06
N ASP A 128 1.08 -3.76 -33.49
CA ASP A 128 0.43 -4.97 -34.02
C ASP A 128 0.00 -5.99 -32.94
N ASP A 129 0.83 -6.24 -31.92
CA ASP A 129 0.58 -7.22 -30.85
C ASP A 129 0.45 -6.61 -29.45
N GLY A 130 0.56 -5.29 -29.34
CA GLY A 130 0.70 -4.60 -28.05
C GLY A 130 -0.47 -4.80 -27.11
N GLU A 131 -1.69 -4.84 -27.64
CA GLU A 131 -2.89 -4.95 -26.81
C GLU A 131 -3.07 -6.35 -26.20
N SER A 132 -2.71 -7.40 -26.95
CA SER A 132 -2.71 -8.79 -26.44
C SER A 132 -1.70 -8.95 -25.30
N VAL A 133 -0.49 -8.41 -25.48
CA VAL A 133 0.55 -8.43 -24.45
C VAL A 133 0.14 -7.56 -23.26
N ALA A 134 -0.39 -6.36 -23.49
CA ALA A 134 -0.85 -5.47 -22.42
C ALA A 134 -1.96 -6.10 -21.59
N SER A 135 -2.90 -6.84 -22.20
CA SER A 135 -3.94 -7.59 -21.48
C SER A 135 -3.38 -8.65 -20.53
N ARG A 136 -2.29 -9.35 -20.91
CA ARG A 136 -1.59 -10.28 -20.01
C ARG A 136 -1.00 -9.55 -18.80
N PHE A 137 -0.43 -8.37 -19.02
CA PHE A 137 0.08 -7.53 -17.94
C PHE A 137 -1.04 -6.99 -17.04
N MET A 138 -2.20 -6.64 -17.59
CA MET A 138 -3.38 -6.26 -16.81
C MET A 138 -3.87 -7.40 -15.92
N SER A 139 -3.82 -8.64 -16.41
CA SER A 139 -4.15 -9.84 -15.63
C SER A 139 -3.16 -10.03 -14.48
N LEU A 140 -1.86 -9.80 -14.71
CA LEU A 140 -0.83 -9.80 -13.67
C LEU A 140 -1.10 -8.70 -12.62
N ALA A 141 -1.45 -7.49 -13.04
CA ALA A 141 -1.83 -6.41 -12.14
C ALA A 141 -3.02 -6.84 -11.24
N GLY A 142 -4.03 -7.50 -11.81
CA GLY A 142 -5.17 -8.04 -11.05
C GLY A 142 -4.79 -9.14 -10.04
N MET A 143 -3.85 -10.02 -10.39
CA MET A 143 -3.35 -11.04 -9.45
C MET A 143 -2.60 -10.40 -8.28
N PHE A 144 -1.73 -9.44 -8.54
CA PHE A 144 -1.03 -8.70 -7.49
C PHE A 144 -1.99 -7.84 -6.66
N GLY A 145 -3.05 -7.30 -7.27
CA GLY A 145 -4.14 -6.62 -6.56
C GLY A 145 -4.88 -7.56 -5.59
N SER A 146 -5.08 -8.83 -5.98
CA SER A 146 -5.62 -9.85 -5.08
C SER A 146 -4.69 -10.14 -3.91
N VAL A 147 -3.37 -10.10 -4.10
CA VAL A 147 -2.38 -10.24 -3.02
C VAL A 147 -2.50 -9.07 -2.02
N VAL A 148 -2.68 -7.84 -2.52
CA VAL A 148 -2.96 -6.67 -1.66
C VAL A 148 -4.24 -6.88 -0.85
N LEU A 149 -5.32 -7.32 -1.50
CA LEU A 149 -6.58 -7.60 -0.81
C LEU A 149 -6.41 -8.64 0.31
N LEU A 150 -5.66 -9.71 0.06
CA LEU A 150 -5.35 -10.72 1.08
C LEU A 150 -4.55 -10.12 2.24
N ALA A 151 -3.59 -9.24 1.94
CA ALA A 151 -2.82 -8.52 2.96
C ALA A 151 -3.74 -7.67 3.86
N ASN A 152 -4.73 -7.00 3.28
CA ASN A 152 -5.73 -6.21 4.01
C ASN A 152 -6.66 -7.07 4.88
N ILE A 153 -7.03 -8.25 4.42
CA ILE A 153 -7.81 -9.21 5.22
C ILE A 153 -6.99 -9.66 6.44
N ILE A 154 -5.70 -9.97 6.25
CA ILE A 154 -4.78 -10.34 7.34
C ILE A 154 -4.65 -9.19 8.35
N TRP A 155 -4.48 -7.96 7.86
CA TRP A 155 -4.44 -6.77 8.69
C TRP A 155 -5.73 -6.61 9.50
N GLY A 156 -6.89 -6.62 8.85
CA GLY A 156 -8.19 -6.45 9.48
C GLY A 156 -8.46 -7.50 10.53
N TYR A 157 -8.11 -8.77 10.26
CA TYR A 157 -8.21 -9.84 11.24
C TYR A 157 -7.31 -9.61 12.46
N ASN A 158 -6.06 -9.19 12.26
CA ASN A 158 -5.13 -8.93 13.36
C ASN A 158 -5.63 -7.78 14.27
N ILE A 159 -6.14 -6.71 13.66
CA ILE A 159 -6.74 -5.58 14.40
C ILE A 159 -8.01 -6.01 15.12
N TYR A 160 -8.93 -6.71 14.44
CA TYR A 160 -10.16 -7.23 15.05
C TYR A 160 -9.86 -8.09 16.28
N ARG A 161 -8.91 -9.02 16.19
CA ARG A 161 -8.50 -9.88 17.31
C ARG A 161 -7.84 -9.11 18.44
N THR A 162 -7.14 -8.01 18.12
CA THR A 162 -6.55 -7.12 19.13
C THR A 162 -7.63 -6.36 19.91
N CYS A 163 -8.68 -5.91 19.23
CA CYS A 163 -9.82 -5.25 19.85
C CYS A 163 -10.76 -6.20 20.59
N ASN A 164 -10.81 -7.48 20.18
CA ASN A 164 -11.75 -8.44 20.75
C ASN A 164 -11.47 -8.68 22.23
N GLY A 165 -12.52 -8.57 23.05
CA GLY A 165 -12.44 -8.68 24.50
C GLY A 165 -11.98 -7.41 25.21
N TRP A 166 -11.94 -6.24 24.54
CA TRP A 166 -11.74 -4.95 25.19
C TRP A 166 -12.87 -4.68 26.20
N ASP A 167 -12.48 -4.32 27.43
CA ASP A 167 -13.38 -4.05 28.55
C ASP A 167 -13.80 -2.57 28.49
N ARG A 168 -15.10 -2.33 28.30
CA ARG A 168 -15.69 -0.98 28.16
C ARG A 168 -15.72 -0.19 29.47
N SER A 169 -15.35 -0.81 30.58
CA SER A 169 -15.48 -0.23 31.93
C SER A 169 -14.20 0.45 32.46
N LYS A 170 -13.10 0.43 31.70
CA LYS A 170 -11.81 1.09 32.03
C LYS A 170 -11.44 2.18 31.04
#